data_AF-A0A7C3FN32-F1
#
_entry.id   AF-A0A7C3FN32-F1
#
_cell.length_a   1.000
_cell.length_b   1.000
_cell.length_c   1.000
_cell.angle_alpha   90.00
_cell.angle_beta   90.00
_cell.angle_gamma   90.00
#
_symmetry.space_group_name_H-M   'P 1'
#
loop_
_entity.id
_entity.type
_entity.pdbx_description
1 polymer ?
#
loop_
_entity_poly.entity_id
_entity_poly.type
_entity_poly.pdbx_seq_one_letter_code
_entity_poly.pdbx_strand_id
1 'polypeptide(L)' 'LENETLHMLLDRIGISVGELYTIFINSRLLTSRTKIAPFLGYQQVCDENCQTWDLTVAINDGDRLGLFGPDMPALVA' A
#
# COMPACT_ATOMS: atom_id res chain seq x y z
N LEU A 1 -14.29 -8.99 11.33
CA LEU A 1 -12.87 -8.98 10.90
C LEU A 1 -12.03 -8.97 12.16
N GLU A 2 -11.83 -10.11 12.81
CA GLU A 2 -10.84 -10.18 13.90
C GLU A 2 -9.54 -10.73 13.31
N ASN A 3 -8.47 -9.93 13.36
CA ASN A 3 -7.12 -10.28 12.90
C ASN A 3 -6.93 -10.59 11.40
N GLU A 4 -7.76 -10.06 10.50
CA GLU A 4 -7.47 -10.15 9.06
C GLU A 4 -6.28 -9.22 8.73
N THR A 5 -5.20 -9.78 8.18
CA THR A 5 -4.07 -8.97 7.68
C THR A 5 -4.34 -8.51 6.26
N LEU A 6 -3.59 -7.50 5.80
CA LEU A 6 -3.68 -7.03 4.42
C LEU A 6 -3.40 -8.16 3.42
N HIS A 7 -2.43 -9.02 3.69
CA HIS A 7 -2.16 -10.20 2.85
C HIS A 7 -3.38 -11.12 2.74
N MET A 8 -4.00 -11.48 3.87
CA MET A 8 -5.19 -12.33 3.89
C MET A 8 -6.37 -11.70 3.16
N LEU A 9 -6.55 -10.38 3.30
CA LEU A 9 -7.58 -9.64 2.59
C LEU A 9 -7.37 -9.70 1.07
N LEU A 10 -6.15 -9.42 0.61
CA LEU A 10 -5.79 -9.44 -0.82
C LEU A 10 -6.02 -10.81 -1.44
N ASP A 11 -5.58 -11.88 -0.76
CA ASP A 11 -5.81 -13.26 -1.17
C ASP A 11 -7.32 -13.58 -1.27
N ARG A 12 -8.11 -13.16 -0.27
CA ARG A 12 -9.55 -13.39 -0.23
C ARG A 12 -10.30 -12.71 -1.38
N ILE A 13 -9.85 -11.53 -1.81
CA ILE A 13 -10.45 -10.79 -2.94
C ILE A 13 -9.79 -11.10 -4.28
N GLY A 14 -8.79 -12.00 -4.31
CA GLY A 14 -8.15 -12.49 -5.53
C GLY A 14 -7.19 -11.49 -6.18
N ILE A 15 -6.61 -10.55 -5.41
CA ILE A 15 -5.61 -9.60 -5.91
C ILE A 15 -4.22 -10.14 -5.59
N SER A 16 -3.41 -10.37 -6.62
CA SER A 16 -2.02 -10.80 -6.42
C SER A 16 -1.15 -9.63 -5.94
N VAL A 17 -0.39 -9.85 -4.87
CA VAL A 17 0.62 -8.89 -4.37
C VAL A 17 1.64 -8.52 -5.47
N GLY A 18 1.91 -9.42 -6.42
CA GLY A 18 2.79 -9.18 -7.55
C GLY A 18 2.30 -8.09 -8.52
N GLU A 19 0.99 -7.89 -8.60
CA GLU A 19 0.33 -6.93 -9.49
C GLU A 19 0.19 -5.54 -8.85
N LEU A 20 0.52 -5.42 -7.56
CA LEU A 20 0.51 -4.16 -6.85
C LEU A 20 1.88 -3.49 -6.91
N TYR A 21 1.85 -2.16 -7.01
CA TYR A 21 3.03 -1.32 -7.06
C TYR A 21 3.07 -0.30 -5.92
N THR A 22 1.91 0.21 -5.49
CA THR A 22 1.81 1.14 -4.35
C THR A 22 0.54 0.86 -3.55
N ILE A 23 0.65 0.92 -2.22
CA ILE A 23 -0.45 0.68 -1.29
C ILE A 23 -0.55 1.81 -0.26
N PHE A 24 -1.76 2.34 -0.09
CA PHE A 24 -2.11 3.28 0.97
C PHE A 24 -3.13 2.67 1.94
N ILE A 25 -2.98 2.99 3.22
CA ILE A 25 -3.97 2.72 4.26
C ILE A 25 -4.33 4.03 4.95
N ASN A 26 -5.61 4.38 4.98
CA ASN A 26 -6.12 5.60 5.63
C ASN A 26 -5.35 6.87 5.22
N SER A 27 -5.07 7.00 3.92
CA SER A 27 -4.29 8.09 3.31
C SER A 27 -2.80 8.13 3.67
N ARG A 28 -2.29 7.14 4.41
CA ARG A 28 -0.85 6.96 4.68
C ARG A 28 -0.25 5.97 3.68
N LEU A 29 0.93 6.29 3.15
CA LEU A 29 1.67 5.35 2.31
C LEU A 29 2.17 4.19 3.19
N LEU A 30 1.71 2.98 2.88
CA LEU A 30 2.21 1.77 3.55
C LEU A 30 3.50 1.30 2.85
N THR A 31 3.40 1.00 1.55
CA THR A 31 4.53 0.50 0.78
C THR A 31 4.44 0.90 -0.68
N SER A 32 5.59 1.07 -1.32
CA SER A 32 5.70 1.31 -2.75
C SER A 32 6.96 0.70 -3.34
N ARG A 33 6.87 0.21 -4.58
CA ARG A 33 8.02 -0.22 -5.39
C ARG A 33 8.71 0.93 -6.11
N THR A 34 8.14 2.14 -6.07
CA THR A 34 8.80 3.30 -6.66
C THR A 34 9.97 3.76 -5.81
N LYS A 35 11.17 3.77 -6.39
CA LYS A 35 12.38 4.26 -5.70
C LYS A 35 12.31 5.74 -5.37
N ILE A 36 11.42 6.49 -6.02
CA ILE A 36 11.26 7.93 -5.82
C ILE A 36 10.12 8.27 -4.86
N ALA A 37 9.42 7.29 -4.26
CA ALA A 37 8.30 7.53 -3.34
C ALA A 37 8.62 8.59 -2.27
N PRO A 38 9.77 8.53 -1.56
CA PRO A 38 10.11 9.55 -0.58
C PRO A 38 10.14 10.98 -1.15
N PHE A 39 10.48 11.15 -2.42
CA PHE A 39 10.66 12.46 -3.05
C PHE A 39 9.39 13.03 -3.72
N LEU A 40 8.32 12.24 -3.84
CA LEU A 40 7.07 12.60 -4.54
C LEU A 40 6.03 13.28 -3.63
N GLY A 41 6.45 13.97 -2.57
CA GLY A 41 5.54 14.51 -1.56
C GLY A 41 4.98 13.45 -0.59
N TYR A 42 5.20 12.16 -0.86
CA TYR A 42 4.91 11.09 0.11
C TYR A 42 5.83 11.12 1.32
N GLN A 43 6.89 11.93 1.34
CA GLN A 43 7.79 12.12 2.48
C GLN A 43 7.06 12.39 3.82
N GLN A 44 5.90 13.04 3.78
CA GLN A 44 5.09 13.32 4.97
C GLN A 44 4.37 12.07 5.53
N VAL A 45 4.23 11.01 4.72
CA VAL A 45 3.45 9.81 5.04
C VAL A 45 4.24 8.49 4.86
N CYS A 46 5.35 8.53 4.14
CA CYS A 46 6.32 7.47 3.94
C CYS A 46 7.23 7.43 5.17
N ASP A 47 7.12 6.35 5.93
CA ASP A 47 8.11 6.01 6.96
C ASP A 47 9.43 5.58 6.30
N GLU A 48 10.54 5.53 7.03
CA GLU A 48 11.86 5.07 6.52
C GLU A 48 11.77 3.68 5.84
N ASN A 49 10.74 2.91 6.21
CA ASN A 49 10.47 1.55 5.76
C ASN A 49 9.40 1.43 4.66
N CYS A 50 8.98 2.52 4.00
CA CYS A 50 7.92 2.44 2.97
C CYS A 50 8.36 1.73 1.66
N GLN A 51 9.60 1.25 1.59
CA GLN A 51 10.09 0.32 0.55
C GLN A 51 9.98 -1.15 0.97
N THR A 52 9.73 -1.42 2.26
CA THR A 52 9.54 -2.76 2.80
C THR A 52 8.11 -3.20 2.49
N TRP A 53 7.96 -4.33 1.81
CA TRP A 53 6.66 -4.91 1.44
C TRP A 53 6.10 -5.77 2.58
N ASP A 54 5.93 -5.17 3.75
CA ASP A 54 5.31 -5.81 4.90
C ASP A 54 3.77 -5.64 4.85
N LEU A 55 3.07 -6.76 4.59
CA LEU A 55 1.61 -6.81 4.48
C LEU A 55 0.97 -7.51 5.69
N THR A 56 1.71 -7.64 6.80
CA THR A 56 1.20 -8.22 8.06
C THR A 56 0.33 -7.25 8.87
N VAL A 57 0.21 -6.00 8.40
CA VAL A 57 -0.67 -4.99 9.01
C VAL A 57 -2.10 -5.50 9.11
N ALA A 58 -2.69 -5.37 10.31
CA ALA A 58 -4.08 -5.72 10.56
C ALA A 58 -5.01 -4.72 9.87
N ILE A 59 -6.06 -5.24 9.21
CA ILE A 59 -7.12 -4.46 8.59
C ILE A 59 -8.37 -4.53 9.46
N ASN A 60 -8.91 -3.35 9.75
CA ASN A 60 -10.12 -3.19 10.54
C ASN A 60 -11.29 -2.78 9.67
N ASP A 61 -12.50 -2.99 10.18
CA ASP A 61 -13.69 -2.47 9.53
C ASP A 61 -13.64 -0.93 9.48
N GLY A 62 -13.94 -0.37 8.31
CA GLY A 62 -13.85 1.06 8.05
C GLY A 62 -12.49 1.57 7.57
N ASP A 63 -11.43 0.75 7.55
CA ASP A 63 -10.15 1.12 6.95
C ASP A 63 -10.29 1.36 5.44
N ARG A 64 -9.57 2.37 4.93
CA ARG A 64 -9.59 2.75 3.51
C ARG A 64 -8.30 2.34 2.84
N LEU A 65 -8.42 1.52 1.79
CA LEU A 65 -7.28 1.02 1.02
C LEU A 65 -7.19 1.69 -0.35
N GLY A 66 -6.00 2.18 -0.68
CA GLY A 66 -5.63 2.59 -2.04
C GLY A 66 -4.68 1.58 -2.64
N LEU A 67 -5.11 0.81 -3.64
CA LEU A 67 -4.33 -0.23 -4.30
C LEU A 67 -4.02 0.19 -5.73
N PHE A 68 -2.74 0.30 -6.07
CA PHE A 68 -2.30 0.79 -7.38
C PHE A 68 -1.33 -0.18 -8.03
N GLY A 69 -1.63 -0.58 -9.26
CA GLY A 69 -0.78 -1.44 -10.08
C GLY A 69 0.37 -0.71 -10.77
N PRO A 70 1.24 -1.43 -11.50
CA PRO A 70 2.44 -0.89 -12.14
C PRO A 70 2.14 0.10 -13.26
N ASP A 71 1.02 -0.08 -13.96
CA ASP A 71 0.63 0.73 -15.11
C ASP A 71 -0.08 2.04 -14.71
N MET A 72 -0.15 2.34 -13.42
CA MET A 72 -0.68 3.62 -12.99
C MET A 72 0.36 4.71 -13.29
N PRO A 73 0.03 5.73 -14.11
CA PRO A 73 0.89 6.90 -14.20
C PRO A 73 1.00 7.50 -12.80
N ALA A 74 2.23 7.65 -12.30
CA ALA A 74 2.45 8.40 -11.07
C ALA A 74 1.83 9.78 -11.29
N LEU A 75 0.75 10.09 -10.57
CA LEU A 75 0.17 11.42 -10.56
C LEU A 75 1.14 12.32 -9.79
N VAL A 76 2.16 12.80 -10.49
CA VAL A 76 3.04 13.86 -10.02
C VAL A 76 2.27 15.14 -10.26
N ALA A 77 1.75 15.75 -9.19
CA ALA A 77 1.20 17.10 -9.23
C ALA A 77 2.34 18.13 -9.22
#